data_AF-A0A1E1W0G0-F1
#
_entry.id   AF-A0A1E1W0G0-F1
#
_cell.length_a   1.000
_cell.length_b   1.000
_cell.length_c   1.000
_cell.angle_alpha   90.00
_cell.angle_beta   90.00
_cell.angle_gamma   90.00
#
_symmetry.space_group_name_H-M   'P 1'
#
loop_
_entity.id
_entity.type
_entity.pdbx_description
1 polymer ?
#
loop_
_entity_poly.entity_id
_entity_poly.type
_entity_poly.pdbx_seq_one_letter_code
_entity_poly.pdbx_strand_id
1 'polypeptide(L)'
;MTEVQLQEFKLDPDSELRFEVESKNEKVVLEVKSGYAELFGTELVKGKPYEFHTGAKVAVFTWHGCTVELRGKTEVSYVAKETPMVVYLNVHAALEQQRVAAEQENTRGPVAMVVGPGDVGKSTLTRLLLNYAVRMGRRPIYVDLDVGQGGISVPGTIGALLVE
;
A
#
# COMPACT_ATOMS: atom_id res chain seq x y z
N MET A 1 -16.28 -15.45 -26.25
CA MET A 1 -15.13 -15.63 -25.35
C MET A 1 -14.40 -14.30 -25.36
N THR A 2 -14.56 -13.50 -24.30
CA THR A 2 -13.87 -12.21 -24.17
C THR A 2 -12.38 -12.47 -24.10
N GLU A 3 -11.60 -11.96 -25.05
CA GLU A 3 -10.14 -12.00 -24.98
C GLU A 3 -9.69 -11.35 -23.68
N VAL A 4 -9.09 -12.14 -22.80
CA VAL A 4 -8.47 -11.63 -21.58
C VAL A 4 -7.20 -10.92 -22.02
N GLN A 5 -7.20 -9.59 -22.01
CA GLN A 5 -5.98 -8.81 -22.23
C GLN A 5 -4.98 -9.18 -21.14
N LEU A 6 -3.83 -9.69 -21.57
CA LEU A 6 -2.69 -10.02 -20.73
C LEU A 6 -1.60 -9.00 -21.01
N GLN A 7 -1.16 -8.31 -19.97
CA GLN A 7 -0.11 -7.30 -20.07
C GLN A 7 0.99 -7.64 -19.06
N GLU A 8 2.22 -7.76 -19.54
CA GLU A 8 3.39 -7.97 -18.68
C GLU A 8 4.14 -6.66 -18.49
N PHE A 9 4.47 -6.34 -17.24
CA PHE A 9 5.23 -5.17 -16.87
C PHE A 9 6.52 -5.59 -16.16
N LYS A 10 7.64 -5.14 -16.70
CA LYS A 10 8.94 -5.23 -16.03
C LYS A 10 9.22 -3.91 -15.32
N LEU A 11 9.34 -3.98 -14.00
CA LEU A 11 9.62 -2.83 -13.15
C LEU A 11 11.10 -2.84 -12.78
N ASP A 12 11.73 -1.69 -12.98
CA ASP A 12 13.08 -1.41 -12.49
C ASP A 12 13.02 -1.21 -10.95
N PRO A 13 14.15 -1.30 -10.22
CA PRO A 13 14.22 -0.87 -8.83
C PRO A 13 13.68 0.56 -8.65
N ASP A 14 13.03 0.81 -7.50
CA ASP A 14 12.45 2.09 -7.10
C ASP A 14 11.31 2.61 -8.02
N SER A 15 10.67 1.72 -8.76
CA SER A 15 9.52 2.03 -9.60
C SER A 15 8.23 1.36 -9.12
N GLU A 16 7.09 1.91 -9.55
CA GLU A 16 5.77 1.32 -9.31
C GLU A 16 4.90 1.24 -10.55
N LEU A 17 4.11 0.18 -10.64
CA LEU A 17 3.03 0.04 -11.60
C LEU A 17 1.76 0.64 -11.00
N ARG A 18 1.25 1.69 -11.63
CA ARG A 18 -0.05 2.28 -11.28
C ARG A 18 -1.09 1.80 -12.27
N PHE A 19 -2.20 1.29 -11.76
CA PHE A 19 -3.35 0.96 -12.59
C PHE A 19 -4.68 1.26 -11.90
N GLU A 20 -5.70 1.51 -12.73
CA GLU A 20 -7.06 1.77 -12.29
C GLU A 20 -8.03 0.79 -12.99
N VAL A 21 -9.05 0.38 -12.24
CA VAL A 21 -10.15 -0.47 -12.74
C VAL A 21 -11.42 0.36 -12.69
N GLU A 22 -11.81 1.01 -13.79
CA GLU A 22 -13.00 1.88 -13.81
C GLU A 22 -14.22 1.20 -14.44
N SER A 23 -14.00 0.21 -15.31
CA SER A 23 -15.09 -0.48 -15.99
C SER A 23 -16.00 -1.26 -15.05
N LYS A 24 -17.32 -1.07 -15.21
CA LYS A 24 -18.36 -1.74 -14.43
C LYS A 24 -18.32 -3.25 -14.65
N ASN A 25 -18.32 -4.02 -13.56
CA ASN A 25 -18.30 -5.49 -13.54
C ASN A 25 -17.04 -6.11 -14.18
N GLU A 26 -15.99 -5.33 -14.43
CA GLU A 26 -14.70 -5.86 -14.83
C GLU A 26 -13.85 -6.15 -13.59
N LYS A 27 -12.96 -7.14 -13.72
CA LYS A 27 -11.97 -7.48 -12.72
C LYS A 27 -10.60 -7.57 -13.37
N VAL A 28 -9.59 -7.13 -12.61
CA VAL A 28 -8.19 -7.22 -13.01
C VAL A 28 -7.48 -8.12 -12.02
N VAL A 29 -6.75 -9.11 -12.53
CA VAL A 29 -5.94 -10.02 -11.73
C VAL A 29 -4.48 -9.65 -11.92
N LEU A 30 -3.80 -9.36 -10.81
CA LEU A 30 -2.36 -9.12 -10.77
C LEU A 30 -1.64 -10.36 -10.22
N GLU A 31 -0.54 -10.74 -10.85
CA GLU A 31 0.33 -11.82 -10.38
C GLU A 31 1.80 -11.40 -10.49
N VAL A 32 2.57 -11.59 -9.41
CA VAL A 32 4.03 -11.38 -9.44
C VAL A 32 4.69 -12.62 -10.04
N LYS A 33 5.33 -12.46 -11.20
CA LYS A 33 6.03 -13.55 -11.90
C LYS A 33 7.47 -13.71 -11.47
N SER A 34 8.15 -12.62 -11.15
CA SER A 34 9.55 -12.62 -10.71
C SER A 34 9.87 -11.42 -9.82
N GLY A 35 10.92 -11.52 -9.00
CA GLY A 35 11.34 -10.46 -8.08
C GLY A 35 10.43 -10.29 -6.87
N TYR A 36 10.51 -9.11 -6.24
CA TYR A 36 9.74 -8.74 -5.05
C TYR A 36 8.92 -7.50 -5.34
N ALA A 37 7.67 -7.49 -4.90
CA ALA A 37 6.77 -6.36 -5.07
C ALA A 37 5.90 -6.19 -3.83
N GLU A 38 5.45 -4.97 -3.60
CA GLU A 38 4.57 -4.64 -2.49
C GLU A 38 3.44 -3.73 -2.91
N LEU A 39 2.28 -3.91 -2.27
CA LEU A 39 1.12 -3.06 -2.40
C LEU A 39 0.93 -2.30 -1.09
N PHE A 40 1.23 -0.99 -1.10
CA PHE A 40 1.15 -0.13 0.08
C PHE A 40 1.83 -0.73 1.32
N GLY A 41 3.02 -1.31 1.13
CA GLY A 41 3.83 -1.96 2.18
C GLY A 41 3.47 -3.41 2.51
N THR A 42 2.38 -3.97 1.97
CA THR A 42 2.09 -5.41 2.06
C THR A 42 2.83 -6.15 0.95
N GLU A 43 3.68 -7.11 1.31
CA GLU A 43 4.45 -7.90 0.34
C GLU A 43 3.55 -8.84 -0.47
N LEU A 44 3.76 -8.86 -1.79
CA LEU A 44 3.01 -9.71 -2.71
C LEU A 44 3.73 -11.05 -2.92
N VAL A 45 2.98 -12.14 -2.82
CA VAL A 45 3.52 -13.50 -2.96
C VAL A 45 3.65 -13.85 -4.44
N LYS A 46 4.84 -14.30 -4.84
CA LYS A 46 5.11 -14.79 -6.19
C LYS A 46 4.13 -15.89 -6.59
N GLY A 47 3.57 -15.78 -7.79
CA GLY A 47 2.62 -16.76 -8.35
C GLY A 47 1.22 -16.73 -7.74
N LYS A 48 0.96 -15.89 -6.74
CA LYS A 48 -0.36 -15.74 -6.15
C LYS A 48 -1.18 -14.71 -6.96
N PRO A 49 -2.37 -15.07 -7.46
CA PRO A 49 -3.25 -14.11 -8.11
C PRO A 49 -3.94 -13.21 -7.08
N TYR A 50 -3.94 -11.90 -7.34
CA TYR A 50 -4.65 -10.87 -6.56
C TYR A 50 -5.72 -10.22 -7.43
N GLU A 51 -6.99 -10.36 -7.06
CA GLU A 51 -8.11 -9.78 -7.81
C GLU A 51 -8.45 -8.37 -7.32
N PHE A 52 -8.62 -7.45 -8.26
CA PHE A 52 -9.07 -6.07 -8.04
C PHE A 52 -10.36 -5.83 -8.83
N HIS A 53 -11.30 -5.14 -8.20
CA HIS A 53 -12.64 -4.86 -8.74
C HIS A 53 -12.79 -3.40 -9.15
N THR A 54 -13.91 -3.08 -9.81
CA THR A 54 -14.29 -1.71 -10.18
C THR A 54 -14.12 -0.72 -9.02
N GLY A 55 -13.49 0.42 -9.30
CA GLY A 55 -13.15 1.48 -8.35
C GLY A 55 -11.76 1.34 -7.71
N ALA A 56 -11.04 0.25 -7.97
CA ALA A 56 -9.70 0.06 -7.42
C ALA A 56 -8.67 0.98 -8.10
N LYS A 57 -7.95 1.75 -7.28
CA LYS A 57 -6.73 2.49 -7.67
C LYS A 57 -5.54 1.86 -6.96
N VAL A 58 -4.62 1.29 -7.73
CA VAL A 58 -3.59 0.40 -7.22
C VAL A 58 -2.22 0.90 -7.64
N ALA A 59 -1.27 0.88 -6.71
CA ALA A 59 0.15 1.14 -6.97
C ALA A 59 0.99 -0.03 -6.42
N VAL A 60 1.61 -0.80 -7.31
CA VAL A 60 2.49 -1.91 -6.94
C VAL A 60 3.92 -1.47 -7.11
N PHE A 61 4.64 -1.36 -6.00
CA PHE A 61 6.00 -0.83 -5.93
C PHE A 61 7.03 -1.96 -5.79
N THR A 62 8.27 -1.73 -6.22
CA THR A 62 9.40 -2.64 -5.99
C THR A 62 10.68 -1.91 -5.60
N TRP A 63 11.35 -2.39 -4.54
CA TRP A 63 12.67 -1.91 -4.11
C TRP A 63 13.82 -2.53 -4.92
N HIS A 64 13.61 -3.68 -5.55
CA HIS A 64 14.70 -4.48 -6.15
C HIS A 64 14.47 -4.82 -7.63
N GLY A 65 13.31 -4.43 -8.18
CA GLY A 65 12.84 -4.83 -9.50
C GLY A 65 12.00 -6.10 -9.45
N CYS A 66 11.00 -6.15 -10.33
CA CYS A 66 10.09 -7.29 -10.44
C CYS A 66 9.45 -7.39 -11.83
N THR A 67 8.84 -8.53 -12.10
CA THR A 67 7.95 -8.70 -13.24
C THR A 67 6.56 -9.00 -12.72
N VAL A 68 5.59 -8.20 -13.13
CA VAL A 68 4.18 -8.38 -12.78
C VAL A 68 3.35 -8.57 -14.04
N GLU A 69 2.36 -9.43 -13.94
CA GLU A 69 1.40 -9.71 -15.00
C GLU A 69 0.03 -9.19 -14.58
N LEU A 70 -0.60 -8.41 -15.45
CA LEU A 70 -1.98 -7.97 -15.32
C LEU A 70 -2.85 -8.73 -16.32
N ARG A 71 -3.96 -9.28 -15.84
CA ARG A 71 -4.99 -9.96 -16.63
C ARG A 71 -6.32 -9.25 -16.46
N GLY A 72 -6.93 -8.85 -17.57
CA GLY A 72 -8.17 -8.09 -17.57
C GLY A 72 -7.95 -6.69 -18.15
N LYS A 73 -9.03 -5.93 -18.23
CA LYS A 73 -9.02 -4.62 -18.86
C LYS A 73 -8.83 -3.53 -17.81
N THR A 74 -7.84 -2.69 -18.05
CA THR A 74 -7.48 -1.51 -17.25
C THR A 74 -7.67 -0.27 -18.11
N GLU A 75 -8.33 0.75 -17.59
CA GLU A 75 -8.45 2.04 -18.28
C GLU A 75 -7.10 2.77 -18.35
N VAL A 76 -6.35 2.73 -17.25
CA VAL A 76 -5.03 3.35 -17.12
C VAL A 76 -4.09 2.34 -16.50
N SER A 77 -2.94 2.09 -17.12
CA SER A 77 -1.84 1.29 -16.58
C SER A 77 -0.50 1.83 -17.07
N TYR A 78 0.35 2.28 -16.15
CA TYR A 78 1.69 2.81 -16.49
C TYR A 78 2.69 2.61 -15.35
N VAL A 79 3.98 2.59 -15.70
CA VAL A 79 5.08 2.52 -14.73
C VAL A 79 5.52 3.93 -14.38
N ALA A 80 5.45 4.27 -13.09
CA ALA A 80 5.98 5.51 -12.53
C ALA A 80 7.36 5.26 -11.91
N LYS A 81 8.34 6.09 -12.28
CA LYS A 81 9.71 6.03 -11.72
C LYS A 81 9.94 7.04 -10.60
N GLU A 82 9.15 8.11 -10.55
CA GLU A 82 9.24 9.12 -9.51
C GLU A 82 8.20 8.84 -8.44
N THR A 83 8.66 8.37 -7.27
CA THR A 83 7.80 8.03 -6.14
C THR A 83 8.35 8.64 -4.85
N PRO A 84 7.48 9.03 -3.91
CA PRO A 84 7.90 9.49 -2.59
C PRO A 84 8.27 8.33 -1.64
N MET A 85 8.46 7.09 -2.14
CA MET A 85 8.61 5.89 -1.31
C MET A 85 9.83 5.95 -0.37
N VAL A 86 10.94 6.54 -0.81
CA VAL A 86 12.14 6.74 0.03
C VAL A 86 11.82 7.65 1.22
N VAL A 87 11.00 8.68 1.03
CA VAL A 87 10.57 9.58 2.11
C VAL A 87 9.74 8.82 3.13
N TYR A 88 8.81 7.97 2.67
CA TYR A 88 7.97 7.16 3.55
C TYR A 88 8.78 6.13 4.34
N LEU A 89 9.76 5.51 3.70
CA LEU A 89 10.70 4.60 4.35
C LEU A 89 11.51 5.31 5.45
N ASN A 90 12.01 6.52 5.17
CA ASN A 90 12.75 7.32 6.14
C ASN A 90 11.89 7.70 7.36
N VAL A 91 10.62 8.06 7.13
CA VAL A 91 9.66 8.32 8.21
C VAL A 91 9.45 7.08 9.06
N HIS A 92 9.26 5.91 8.42
CA HIS A 92 9.13 4.65 9.14
C HIS A 92 10.38 4.33 9.99
N ALA A 93 11.58 4.50 9.41
CA ALA A 93 12.84 4.27 10.10
C ALA A 93 13.01 5.20 11.32
N ALA A 94 12.66 6.48 11.19
CA ALA A 94 12.69 7.42 12.32
C ALA A 94 11.70 7.02 13.44
N LEU A 95 10.49 6.60 13.09
CA LEU A 95 9.52 6.08 14.06
C LEU A 95 10.04 4.81 14.75
N GLU A 96 10.73 3.94 14.02
CA GLU A 96 11.30 2.73 14.59
C GLU A 96 12.44 3.02 15.58
N GLN A 97 13.31 3.99 15.28
CA GLN A 97 14.32 4.45 16.23
C GLN A 97 13.70 4.95 17.54
N GLN A 98 12.60 5.71 17.45
CA GLN A 98 11.86 6.17 18.63
C GLN A 98 11.24 5.01 19.41
N ARG A 99 10.74 3.96 18.73
CA ARG A 99 10.25 2.73 19.41
C ARG A 99 11.35 2.02 20.17
N VAL A 100 12.52 1.84 19.55
CA VAL A 100 13.68 1.20 20.20
C VAL A 100 14.13 1.97 21.43
N ALA A 101 14.21 3.31 21.34
CA ALA A 101 14.57 4.15 22.48
C ALA A 101 13.53 4.03 23.62
N ALA A 102 12.23 4.10 23.29
CA ALA A 102 11.16 3.95 24.27
C ALA A 102 11.17 2.58 24.96
N GLU A 103 11.49 1.51 24.23
CA GLU A 103 11.62 0.15 24.78
C GLU A 103 12.80 0.06 25.77
N GLN A 104 13.94 0.69 25.46
CA GLN A 104 15.09 0.74 26.36
C GLN A 104 14.81 1.54 27.65
N GLU A 105 14.06 2.64 27.52
CA GLU A 105 13.72 3.52 28.64
C GLU A 105 12.46 3.06 29.41
N ASN A 106 11.80 1.98 28.97
CA ASN A 106 10.50 1.53 29.45
C ASN A 106 9.42 2.64 29.43
N THR A 107 9.40 3.43 28.36
CA THR A 107 8.41 4.49 28.12
C THR A 107 7.46 4.13 26.98
N ARG A 108 6.48 5.01 26.72
CA ARG A 108 5.49 4.82 25.65
C ARG A 108 6.15 5.06 24.28
N GLY A 109 5.87 4.18 23.32
CA GLY A 109 6.26 4.38 21.91
C GLY A 109 5.65 5.63 21.27
N PRO A 110 6.14 6.02 20.07
CA PRO A 110 5.76 7.25 19.42
C PRO A 110 4.30 7.27 18.98
N VAL A 111 3.68 8.44 19.06
CA VAL A 111 2.34 8.72 18.53
C VAL A 111 2.50 9.72 17.38
N ALA A 112 2.11 9.30 16.17
CA ALA A 112 2.20 10.11 14.97
C ALA A 112 0.80 10.39 14.41
N MET A 113 0.58 11.62 13.95
CA MET A 113 -0.66 12.05 13.30
C MET A 113 -0.35 12.49 11.88
N VAL A 114 -1.08 11.94 10.91
CA VAL A 114 -0.97 12.32 9.49
C VAL A 114 -2.03 13.38 9.20
N VAL A 115 -1.60 14.57 8.78
CA VAL A 115 -2.47 15.72 8.50
C VAL A 115 -2.26 16.23 7.08
N GLY A 116 -3.30 16.83 6.51
CA GLY A 116 -3.27 17.41 5.16
C GLY A 116 -4.67 17.58 4.58
N PRO A 117 -4.80 18.28 3.45
CA PRO A 117 -6.09 18.49 2.78
C PRO A 117 -6.67 17.19 2.22
N GLY A 118 -7.87 17.25 1.63
CA GLY A 118 -8.47 16.13 0.91
C GLY A 118 -7.56 15.59 -0.20
N ASP A 119 -7.66 14.29 -0.46
CA ASP A 119 -7.09 13.64 -1.66
C ASP A 119 -5.56 13.73 -1.86
N VAL A 120 -4.79 13.89 -0.77
CA VAL A 120 -3.31 13.87 -0.81
C VAL A 120 -2.68 12.53 -0.44
N GLY A 121 -3.46 11.45 -0.37
CA GLY A 121 -2.94 10.10 -0.07
C GLY A 121 -2.65 9.81 1.41
N LYS A 122 -3.28 10.54 2.34
CA LYS A 122 -3.11 10.35 3.80
C LYS A 122 -3.35 8.90 4.23
N SER A 123 -4.47 8.32 3.80
CA SER A 123 -4.83 6.94 4.14
C SER A 123 -3.85 5.92 3.56
N THR A 124 -3.35 6.16 2.36
CA THR A 124 -2.32 5.34 1.70
C THR A 124 -1.01 5.37 2.48
N LEU A 125 -0.53 6.56 2.87
CA LEU A 125 0.66 6.71 3.69
C LEU A 125 0.50 6.02 5.05
N THR A 126 -0.62 6.23 5.74
CA THR A 126 -0.89 5.59 7.03
C THR A 126 -0.88 4.07 6.91
N ARG A 127 -1.54 3.51 5.90
CA ARG A 127 -1.55 2.06 5.63
C ARG A 127 -0.13 1.52 5.38
N LEU A 128 0.68 2.23 4.61
CA LEU A 128 2.07 1.87 4.35
C LEU A 128 2.91 1.85 5.62
N LEU A 129 2.83 2.88 6.46
CA LEU A 129 3.57 2.95 7.72
C LEU A 129 3.16 1.85 8.70
N LEU A 130 1.86 1.51 8.75
CA LEU A 130 1.34 0.42 9.56
C LEU A 130 1.88 -0.93 9.08
N ASN A 131 1.80 -1.19 7.77
CA ASN A 131 2.31 -2.43 7.17
C ASN A 131 3.81 -2.61 7.41
N TYR A 132 4.61 -1.54 7.29
CA TYR A 132 6.04 -1.61 7.61
C TYR A 132 6.30 -1.90 9.08
N ALA A 133 5.53 -1.32 10.00
CA ALA A 133 5.64 -1.63 11.42
C ALA A 133 5.33 -3.11 11.72
N VAL A 134 4.30 -3.67 11.09
CA VAL A 134 3.98 -5.09 11.21
C VAL A 134 5.10 -5.97 10.66
N ARG A 135 5.71 -5.60 9.52
CA ARG A 135 6.88 -6.32 8.96
C ARG A 135 8.09 -6.33 9.88
N MET A 136 8.25 -5.29 10.70
CA MET A 136 9.27 -5.20 11.75
C MET A 136 8.86 -5.92 13.06
N GLY A 137 7.74 -6.65 13.07
CA GLY A 137 7.24 -7.37 14.25
C GLY A 137 6.60 -6.46 15.30
N ARG A 138 6.31 -5.20 14.97
CA ARG A 138 5.61 -4.27 15.87
C ARG A 138 4.09 -4.43 15.72
N ARG A 139 3.34 -4.03 16.76
CA ARG A 139 1.87 -4.05 16.78
C ARG A 139 1.31 -2.64 16.97
N PRO A 140 1.32 -1.79 15.94
CA PRO A 140 0.85 -0.40 16.07
C PRO A 140 -0.67 -0.33 16.25
N ILE A 141 -1.13 0.73 16.91
CA ILE A 141 -2.56 1.07 16.99
C ILE A 141 -2.86 2.06 15.86
N TYR A 142 -3.73 1.67 14.93
CA TYR A 142 -4.29 2.57 13.93
C TYR A 142 -5.50 3.29 14.52
N VAL A 143 -5.51 4.62 14.44
CA VAL A 143 -6.65 5.44 14.84
C VAL A 143 -7.14 6.19 13.61
N ASP A 144 -8.41 6.00 13.28
CA ASP A 144 -9.07 6.68 12.16
C ASP A 144 -9.99 7.78 12.69
N LEU A 145 -9.65 9.01 12.33
CA LEU A 145 -10.37 10.22 12.70
C LEU A 145 -11.18 10.81 11.52
N ASP A 146 -11.11 10.20 10.33
CA ASP A 146 -11.82 10.67 9.14
C ASP A 146 -13.25 10.13 9.13
N VAL A 147 -14.18 10.95 9.60
CA VAL A 147 -15.61 10.60 9.62
C VAL A 147 -16.24 10.56 8.22
N GLY A 148 -15.60 11.15 7.21
CA GLY A 148 -16.12 11.20 5.84
C GLY A 148 -15.75 9.97 5.03
N GLN A 149 -14.50 9.53 5.15
CA GLN A 149 -13.93 8.37 4.45
C GLN A 149 -13.56 7.30 5.47
N GLY A 150 -14.55 6.54 5.93
CA GLY A 150 -14.36 5.53 6.98
C GLY A 150 -13.40 4.42 6.56
N GLY A 151 -12.21 4.40 7.16
CA GLY A 151 -11.17 3.38 6.94
C GLY A 151 -11.31 2.17 7.86
N ILE A 152 -11.99 2.32 9.01
CA ILE A 152 -12.21 1.24 9.99
C ILE A 152 -13.67 0.75 9.98
N SER A 153 -14.64 1.67 9.95
CA SER A 153 -16.06 1.36 10.06
C SER A 153 -16.89 2.22 9.11
N VAL A 154 -18.21 2.21 9.28
CA VAL A 154 -19.13 3.00 8.45
C VAL A 154 -18.83 4.50 8.55
N PRO A 155 -19.11 5.29 7.51
CA PRO A 155 -18.99 6.75 7.57
C PRO A 155 -19.75 7.34 8.77
N GLY A 156 -19.21 8.41 9.34
CA GLY A 156 -19.73 9.06 10.56
C GLY A 156 -19.16 8.51 11.86
N THR A 157 -18.13 7.66 11.81
CA THR A 157 -17.50 7.04 12.99
C THR A 157 -16.04 7.42 13.15
N ILE A 158 -15.56 7.32 14.38
CA ILE A 158 -14.14 7.37 14.75
C ILE A 158 -13.80 6.01 15.35
N GLY A 159 -12.65 5.44 14.97
CA GLY A 159 -12.29 4.09 15.36
C GLY A 159 -10.82 3.94 15.72
N ALA A 160 -10.50 2.87 16.45
CA ALA A 160 -9.13 2.43 16.67
C ALA A 160 -9.04 0.92 16.51
N LEU A 161 -7.95 0.44 15.90
CA LEU A 161 -7.69 -0.96 15.65
C LEU A 161 -6.23 -1.29 15.99
N LEU A 162 -5.99 -2.45 16.62
CA LEU A 162 -4.65 -3.01 16.71
C LEU A 162 -4.32 -3.70 15.39
N VAL A 163 -3.19 -3.35 14.78
CA VAL A 163 -2.71 -3.97 13.54
C VAL A 163 -1.56 -4.92 13.88
N GLU A 164 -1.65 -6.17 13.40
CA GLU A 164 -0.69 -7.26 13.65
C GLU A 164 -0.47 -8.14 12.42
#